data_AF-A0A7J0D5C1-F1
#
_entry.id   AF-A0A7J0D5C1-F1
#
_cell.length_a   1.000
_cell.length_b   1.000
_cell.length_c   1.000
_cell.angle_alpha   90.00
_cell.angle_beta   90.00
_cell.angle_gamma   90.00
#
_symmetry.space_group_name_H-M   'P 1'
#
loop_
_entity.id
_entity.type
_entity.pdbx_description
1 polymer ?
#
loop_
_entity_poly.entity_id
_entity_poly.type
_entity_poly.pdbx_seq_one_letter_code
_entity_poly.pdbx_strand_id
1 'polypeptide(L)'
;MTAATYQYVDLPDASVVTTRALLTARENIGDTVAARAMMCIHGGAGFGKTLAVNTCLRELEPGEDVRRVTFRARPPPVRCATSCSPRSTCPASRRATPASSTVC
;
A
#
# COMPACT_ATOMS: atom_id res chain seq x y z
N MET A 1 27.27 10.82 -8.02
CA MET A 1 25.84 11.03 -7.68
C MET A 1 25.24 9.66 -7.46
N THR A 2 25.12 9.23 -6.20
CA THR A 2 24.51 7.94 -5.86
C THR A 2 23.00 8.07 -6.00
N ALA A 3 22.42 7.36 -6.97
CA ALA A 3 20.97 7.26 -7.11
C ALA A 3 20.38 6.86 -5.76
N ALA A 4 19.34 7.57 -5.31
CA ALA A 4 18.75 7.35 -4.00
C ALA A 4 18.04 5.97 -3.98
N THR A 5 18.76 4.96 -3.50
CA THR A 5 18.23 3.61 -3.33
C THR A 5 17.02 3.66 -2.40
N TYR A 6 15.92 3.01 -2.78
CA TYR A 6 14.74 2.93 -1.92
C TYR A 6 15.10 2.16 -0.64
N GLN A 7 15.13 2.85 0.49
CA GLN A 7 15.40 2.25 1.78
C GLN A 7 14.11 2.09 2.57
N TYR A 8 13.75 0.85 2.90
CA TYR A 8 12.49 0.56 3.58
C TYR A 8 12.49 0.97 5.06
N VAL A 9 13.66 0.98 5.70
CA VAL A 9 13.82 1.16 7.16
C VAL A 9 14.70 2.37 7.51
N ASP A 10 15.11 3.20 6.54
CA ASP A 10 16.01 4.34 6.77
C ASP A 10 17.28 3.99 7.59
N LEU A 11 17.71 2.72 7.55
CA LEU A 11 18.91 2.24 8.23
C LEU A 11 20.16 2.40 7.34
N PRO A 12 21.22 3.09 7.80
CA PRO A 12 22.41 3.29 6.99
C PRO A 12 22.96 1.96 6.46
N ASP A 13 23.43 1.97 5.21
CA ASP A 13 23.98 0.82 4.48
C ASP A 13 23.01 -0.34 4.20
N ALA A 14 21.72 -0.21 4.54
CA ALA A 14 20.72 -1.21 4.20
C ALA A 14 20.34 -1.13 2.72
N SER A 15 20.69 -2.16 1.95
CA SER A 15 20.30 -2.30 0.55
C SER A 15 19.26 -3.41 0.36
N VAL A 16 18.35 -3.21 -0.60
CA VAL A 16 17.45 -4.27 -1.05
C VAL A 16 18.29 -5.33 -1.80
N VAL A 17 18.11 -6.59 -1.44
CA VAL A 17 18.76 -7.71 -2.13
C VAL A 17 18.00 -8.02 -3.42
N THR A 18 18.72 -8.01 -4.54
CA THR A 18 18.15 -8.34 -5.84
C THR A 18 17.82 -9.84 -5.92
N THR A 19 16.54 -10.15 -6.07
CA THR A 19 16.04 -11.53 -6.25
C THR A 19 15.43 -11.68 -7.64
N ARG A 20 15.28 -12.93 -8.13
CA ARG A 20 14.61 -13.19 -9.41
C ARG A 20 13.20 -12.60 -9.45
N ALA A 21 12.45 -12.72 -8.36
CA ALA A 21 11.11 -12.15 -8.25
C ALA A 21 11.12 -10.62 -8.38
N LEU A 22 12.13 -9.95 -7.81
CA LEU A 22 12.28 -8.49 -7.94
C LEU A 22 12.65 -8.08 -9.38
N LEU A 23 13.53 -8.82 -10.05
CA LEU A 23 13.89 -8.56 -11.44
C LEU A 23 12.68 -8.70 -12.37
N THR A 24 11.90 -9.78 -12.21
CA THR A 24 10.66 -9.99 -12.97
C THR A 24 9.62 -8.91 -12.67
N ALA A 25 9.49 -8.47 -11.42
CA ALA A 25 8.60 -7.36 -11.10
C ALA A 25 9.02 -6.06 -11.80
N ARG A 26 10.32 -5.75 -11.84
CA ARG A 26 10.84 -4.55 -12.53
C ARG A 26 10.52 -4.57 -14.02
N GLU A 27 10.74 -5.71 -14.69
CA GLU A 27 10.44 -5.87 -16.12
C GLU A 27 8.95 -5.65 -16.39
N ASN A 28 8.08 -6.34 -15.65
CA ASN A 28 6.63 -6.19 -15.80
C ASN A 28 6.14 -4.75 -15.53
N ILE A 29 6.72 -4.08 -14.53
CA ILE A 29 6.39 -2.67 -14.22
C ILE A 29 6.85 -1.77 -15.36
N GLY A 30 8.06 -1.97 -15.88
CA GLY A 30 8.58 -1.21 -17.02
C GLY A 30 7.69 -1.33 -18.26
N ASP A 31 7.29 -2.57 -18.60
CA ASP A 31 6.39 -2.82 -19.72
C ASP A 31 5.01 -2.17 -19.51
N THR A 32 4.50 -2.20 -18.28
CA THR A 32 3.22 -1.58 -17.92
C THR A 32 3.28 -0.06 -18.07
N VAL A 33 4.36 0.56 -17.59
CA VAL A 33 4.59 2.01 -17.69
C VAL A 33 4.70 2.42 -19.15
N ALA A 34 5.48 1.68 -19.95
CA ALA A 34 5.62 1.91 -21.39
C ALA A 34 4.28 1.82 -22.13
N ALA A 35 3.42 0.86 -21.75
CA ALA A 35 2.08 0.68 -22.31
C ALA A 35 1.03 1.66 -21.75
N ARG A 36 1.38 2.50 -20.76
CA ARG A 36 0.44 3.35 -19.99
C ARG A 36 -0.76 2.57 -19.45
N ALA A 37 -0.51 1.33 -19.00
CA ALA A 37 -1.52 0.41 -18.51
C ALA A 37 -1.61 0.43 -16.97
N MET A 38 -2.59 -0.30 -16.43
CA MET A 38 -2.71 -0.57 -15.00
C MET A 38 -2.22 -1.99 -14.70
N MET A 39 -1.38 -2.15 -13.67
CA MET A 39 -0.90 -3.44 -13.18
C MET A 39 -1.32 -3.67 -11.72
N CYS A 40 -1.61 -4.93 -11.38
CA CYS A 40 -1.83 -5.36 -10.00
C CYS A 40 -0.78 -6.40 -9.61
N ILE A 41 -0.15 -6.21 -8.45
CA ILE A 41 0.75 -7.20 -7.84
C ILE A 41 0.02 -7.86 -6.67
N HIS A 42 -0.19 -9.17 -6.78
CA HIS A 42 -0.88 -9.98 -5.78
C HIS A 42 0.08 -10.92 -5.04
N GLY A 43 -0.36 -11.45 -3.90
CA GLY A 43 0.42 -12.35 -3.04
C GLY A 43 0.10 -12.16 -1.57
N GLY A 44 0.59 -13.06 -0.71
CA GLY A 44 0.34 -12.99 0.74
C GLY A 44 0.91 -11.73 1.41
N ALA A 45 0.58 -11.53 2.68
CA ALA A 45 1.23 -10.50 3.50
C ALA A 45 2.73 -10.83 3.70
N GLY A 46 3.59 -9.82 3.80
CA GLY A 46 5.02 -10.00 4.06
C GLY A 46 5.90 -10.32 2.84
N PHE A 47 5.33 -10.65 1.68
CA PHE A 47 6.10 -10.94 0.45
C PHE A 47 6.76 -9.71 -0.21
N GLY A 48 6.81 -8.57 0.46
CA GLY A 48 7.52 -7.39 -0.06
C GLY A 48 6.87 -6.73 -1.29
N LYS A 49 5.58 -6.93 -1.58
CA LYS A 49 4.90 -6.31 -2.74
C LYS A 49 5.09 -4.80 -2.81
N THR A 50 4.84 -4.10 -1.70
CA THR A 50 5.02 -2.65 -1.60
C THR A 50 6.48 -2.24 -1.70
N LEU A 51 7.40 -3.04 -1.13
CA LEU A 51 8.84 -2.83 -1.24
C LEU A 51 9.30 -2.92 -2.70
N ALA A 52 8.88 -3.97 -3.42
CA ALA A 52 9.22 -4.19 -4.81
C ALA A 52 8.74 -3.03 -5.69
N VAL A 53 7.47 -2.63 -5.58
CA VAL A 53 6.93 -1.49 -6.35
C VAL A 53 7.72 -0.22 -6.10
N ASN A 54 7.96 0.15 -4.84
CA ASN A 54 8.64 1.41 -4.53
C ASN A 54 10.11 1.41 -5.00
N THR A 55 10.78 0.26 -4.90
CA THR A 55 12.18 0.14 -5.35
C THR A 55 12.25 0.24 -6.86
N CYS A 56 11.43 -0.53 -7.59
CA CYS A 56 11.44 -0.54 -9.04
C CYS A 56 11.01 0.80 -9.64
N LEU A 57 9.98 1.47 -9.09
CA LEU A 57 9.56 2.80 -9.59
C LEU A 57 10.66 3.86 -9.40
N ARG A 58 11.37 3.84 -8.27
CA ARG A 58 12.50 4.76 -8.06
C ARG A 58 13.69 4.48 -8.98
N GLU A 59 13.91 3.22 -9.34
CA GLU A 59 14.96 2.84 -10.30
C GLU A 59 14.61 3.21 -11.74
N LEU A 60 13.36 3.01 -12.16
CA LEU A 60 12.91 3.29 -13.52
C LEU A 60 12.73 4.79 -13.78
N GLU A 61 12.15 5.51 -12.82
CA GLU A 61 11.77 6.93 -12.96
C GLU A 61 12.23 7.75 -11.75
N PRO A 62 13.55 7.96 -11.57
CA PRO A 62 14.11 8.63 -10.40
C PRO A 62 13.72 10.12 -10.26
N GLY A 63 13.15 10.71 -11.30
CA GLY A 63 12.74 12.13 -11.34
C GLY A 63 11.24 12.37 -11.37
N GLU A 64 10.41 11.32 -11.35
CA GLU A 64 8.96 11.46 -11.47
C GLU A 64 8.25 11.36 -10.11
N ASP A 65 7.19 12.16 -9.93
CA ASP A 65 6.44 12.24 -8.68
C ASP A 65 5.54 11.01 -8.49
N VAL A 66 6.04 10.00 -7.78
CA VAL A 66 5.26 8.82 -7.41
C VAL A 66 4.20 9.19 -6.35
N ARG A 67 2.92 9.16 -6.74
CA ARG A 67 1.80 9.41 -5.83
C ARG A 67 1.24 8.11 -5.26
N ARG A 68 1.28 7.98 -3.93
CA ARG A 68 0.75 6.80 -3.23
C ARG A 68 -0.59 7.09 -2.59
N VAL A 69 -1.62 6.33 -3.00
CA VAL A 69 -2.94 6.36 -2.37
C VAL A 69 -3.11 5.10 -1.52
N THR A 70 -3.50 5.27 -0.26
CA THR A 70 -3.79 4.14 0.64
C THR A 70 -5.27 4.14 1.00
N PHE A 71 -5.97 3.10 0.59
CA PHE A 71 -7.36 2.89 0.97
C PHE A 71 -7.42 2.33 2.39
N ARG A 72 -8.07 3.08 3.29
CA ARG A 72 -8.31 2.61 4.65
C ARG A 72 -9.54 1.70 4.64
N ALA A 73 -9.36 0.44 5.05
CA ALA A 73 -10.46 -0.51 5.17
C ALA A 73 -11.50 -0.10 6.22
N ARG A 74 -11.15 0.77 7.16
CA ARG A 74 -12.05 1.24 8.23
C ARG A 74 -12.32 2.73 8.07
N PRO A 75 -13.58 3.16 7.96
CA PRO A 75 -13.92 4.57 8.10
C PRO A 75 -13.46 5.06 9.49
N PRO A 76 -12.90 6.28 9.61
CA PRO A 76 -12.52 6.80 10.91
C PRO A 76 -13.73 6.72 11.85
N PRO A 77 -13.54 6.37 13.14
CA PRO A 77 -14.66 6.34 14.07
C PRO A 77 -15.30 7.72 14.04
N VAL A 78 -16.58 7.78 13.66
CA VAL A 78 -17.38 8.99 13.82
C VAL A 78 -17.38 9.31 15.31
N ARG A 79 -16.69 10.38 15.70
CA ARG A 79 -16.89 10.93 17.04
C ARG A 79 -18.37 11.27 17.13
N CYS A 80 -19.08 10.64 18.07
CA CYS A 80 -20.41 11.08 18.43
C CYS A 80 -20.26 12.54 18.88
N ALA A 81 -20.77 13.49 18.09
CA ALA A 81 -20.65 14.92 18.38
C ALA A 81 -21.47 15.34 19.61
N THR A 82 -22.31 14.45 20.13
CA THR A 82 -23.08 14.67 21.35
C THR A 82 -22.20 14.38 22.56
N SER A 83 -22.11 15.34 23.48
CA SER A 83 -21.58 15.14 24.82
C SER A 83 -22.38 14.03 25.52
N CYS A 84 -21.95 12.77 25.37
CA CYS A 84 -22.50 11.67 26.15
C CYS A 84 -22.11 11.91 27.60
N SER A 85 -23.09 12.34 28.41
CA SER A 85 -22.96 12.46 29.86
C SER A 85 -22.53 11.10 30.45
N PRO A 86 -21.76 11.05 31.56
CA PRO A 86 -21.20 9.81 32.12
C PRO A 86 -22.23 8.72 32.47
N ARG A 87 -23.53 9.04 32.42
CA ARG A 87 -24.64 8.19 32.85
C ARG A 87 -25.47 7.60 31.69
N SER A 88 -25.19 7.94 30.43
CA SER A 88 -25.87 7.30 29.30
C SER A 88 -25.06 6.09 28.83
N THR A 89 -25.62 4.89 28.98
CA THR A 89 -25.16 3.71 28.22
C THR A 89 -25.18 4.08 26.75
N CYS A 90 -24.00 4.16 26.13
CA CYS A 90 -23.89 4.33 24.69
C CYS A 90 -24.72 3.20 24.04
N PRO A 91 -25.69 3.50 23.15
CA PRO A 91 -26.35 2.43 22.43
C PRO A 91 -25.25 1.70 21.67
N ALA A 92 -25.05 0.43 22.01
CA ALA A 92 -24.06 -0.43 21.39
C ALA A 92 -24.14 -0.20 19.89
N SER A 93 -23.04 0.25 19.30
CA SER A 93 -22.91 0.48 17.87
C SER A 93 -23.55 -0.70 17.15
N ARG A 94 -24.65 -0.48 16.42
CA ARG A 94 -25.22 -1.53 15.58
C ARG A 94 -24.07 -2.05 14.72
N ARG A 95 -23.70 -3.32 14.92
CA ARG A 95 -22.77 -4.04 14.05
C ARG A 95 -23.34 -3.86 12.64
N ALA A 96 -22.64 -3.13 11.80
CA ALA A 96 -22.89 -3.22 10.36
C ALA A 96 -22.60 -4.68 10.00
N THR A 97 -23.64 -5.44 9.69
CA THR A 97 -23.50 -6.74 9.06
C THR A 97 -22.72 -6.54 7.76
N PRO A 98 -21.62 -7.26 7.52
CA PRO A 98 -20.98 -7.20 6.21
C PRO A 98 -21.98 -7.73 5.19
N ALA A 99 -22.19 -6.96 4.12
CA ALA A 99 -22.91 -7.43 2.95
C ALA A 99 -22.22 -8.70 2.46
N SER A 100 -22.98 -9.78 2.40
CA SER A 100 -22.58 -11.04 1.76
C SER A 100 -22.20 -10.74 0.32
N SER A 101 -20.90 -10.66 0.02
CA SER A 101 -20.43 -10.72 -1.36
C SER A 101 -20.57 -12.16 -1.82
N THR A 102 -21.65 -12.44 -2.54
CA THR A 102 -21.75 -13.58 -3.44
C THR A 102 -20.51 -13.62 -4.31
N VAL A 103 -19.74 -14.69 -4.20
CA VAL A 103 -18.65 -15.01 -5.12
C VAL A 103 -19.28 -15.65 -6.35
N CYS A 104 -19.13 -15.00 -7.49
CA CYS A 104 -19.12 -15.65 -8.81
C CYS A 104 -17.68 -15.96 -9.17
#